data_AF-A0A524JIK5-F1
#
_entry.id   AF-A0A524JIK5-F1
#
_cell.length_a   1.000
_cell.length_b   1.000
_cell.length_c   1.000
_cell.angle_alpha   90.00
_cell.angle_beta   90.00
_cell.angle_gamma   90.00
#
_symmetry.space_group_name_H-M   'P 1'
#
loop_
_entity.id
_entity.type
_entity.pdbx_description
1 polymer ?
#
loop_
_entity_poly.entity_id
_entity_poly.type
_entity_poly.pdbx_seq_one_letter_code
_entity_poly.pdbx_strand_id
1 'polypeptide(L)'
;MNSMKSIVAIAIFALLATFSAVESQELSGSLAVGDSEEFKAYWYDGKAEITSYKLEQARYGELHEGYAVLVFVTEDFSKSKQVKLDNPQNANGDDVKVLKLNRIKKFDTGIYRYSMMDSVFTPIYIGEYPNTLKVTSSSQ
;
A
#
# COMPACT_ATOMS: atom_id res chain seq x y z
N MET A 1 10.32 -65.16 -8.42
CA MET A 1 9.12 -64.29 -8.33
C MET A 1 9.16 -63.28 -7.17
N ASN A 2 9.98 -63.47 -6.13
CA ASN A 2 10.08 -62.51 -5.00
C ASN A 2 11.03 -61.33 -5.26
N SER A 3 12.11 -61.53 -6.02
CA SER A 3 13.08 -60.48 -6.35
C SER A 3 12.47 -59.32 -7.17
N MET A 4 11.60 -59.63 -8.14
CA MET A 4 10.95 -58.62 -8.98
C MET A 4 9.90 -57.79 -8.21
N LYS A 5 9.26 -58.36 -7.18
CA LYS A 5 8.33 -57.64 -6.30
C LYS A 5 9.07 -56.66 -5.38
N SER A 6 10.26 -57.03 -4.90
CA SER A 6 11.11 -56.16 -4.09
C SER A 6 11.66 -54.98 -4.89
N ILE A 7 12.05 -55.19 -6.15
CA ILE A 7 12.54 -54.11 -7.03
C ILE A 7 11.43 -53.10 -7.35
N VAL A 8 10.22 -53.58 -7.64
CA VAL A 8 9.05 -52.71 -7.88
C VAL A 8 8.64 -51.95 -6.61
N ALA A 9 8.70 -52.59 -5.43
CA ALA A 9 8.41 -51.92 -4.16
C ALA A 9 9.43 -50.82 -3.83
N ILE A 10 10.72 -51.05 -4.09
CA ILE A 10 11.78 -50.05 -3.88
C ILE A 10 11.62 -48.88 -4.88
N ALA A 11 11.27 -49.17 -6.14
CA ALA A 11 11.02 -48.14 -7.14
C ALA A 11 9.79 -47.27 -6.80
N ILE A 12 8.72 -47.87 -6.28
CA ILE A 12 7.52 -47.14 -5.82
C ILE A 12 7.83 -46.31 -4.57
N PHE A 13 8.65 -46.82 -3.64
CA PHE A 13 9.05 -46.08 -2.44
C PHE A 13 9.97 -44.90 -2.78
N ALA A 14 10.87 -45.06 -3.75
CA ALA A 14 11.73 -43.98 -4.26
C ALA A 14 10.92 -42.90 -5.01
N LEU A 15 9.86 -43.30 -5.74
CA LEU A 15 8.96 -42.37 -6.45
C LEU A 15 7.98 -41.64 -5.52
N LEU A 16 7.60 -42.24 -4.38
CA LEU A 16 6.81 -41.56 -3.34
C LEU A 16 7.67 -40.61 -2.49
N ALA A 17 8.94 -40.93 -2.26
CA ALA A 17 9.86 -40.08 -1.50
C ALA A 17 10.16 -38.76 -2.22
N THR A 18 10.14 -38.72 -3.55
CA THR A 18 10.32 -37.47 -4.32
C THR A 18 9.07 -36.58 -4.32
N PHE A 19 7.90 -37.10 -3.97
CA PHE A 19 6.66 -36.31 -3.85
C PHE A 19 6.55 -35.55 -2.51
N SER A 20 7.35 -35.91 -1.50
CA SER A 20 7.33 -35.28 -0.17
C SER A 20 8.37 -34.16 0.00
N ALA A 21 9.15 -33.85 -1.04
CA ALA A 21 10.15 -32.80 -1.03
C ALA A 21 9.78 -31.62 -1.95
N VAL A 22 8.49 -31.29 -2.05
CA VAL A 22 8.11 -29.90 -2.34
C VAL A 22 8.29 -29.15 -1.03
N GLU A 23 9.53 -28.72 -0.80
CA GLU A 23 9.81 -27.69 0.18
C GLU A 23 9.04 -26.45 -0.27
N SER A 24 8.03 -26.07 0.51
CA SER A 24 7.39 -24.78 0.32
C SER A 24 8.48 -23.75 0.54
N GLN A 25 8.88 -23.08 -0.54
CA GLN A 25 9.62 -21.84 -0.45
C GLN A 25 8.64 -20.84 0.20
N GLU A 26 8.56 -20.85 1.52
CA GLU A 26 8.16 -19.70 2.30
C GLU A 26 8.99 -18.55 1.73
N LEU A 27 8.33 -17.62 1.05
CA LEU A 27 8.94 -16.40 0.55
C LEU A 27 9.32 -15.57 1.78
N SER A 28 10.41 -15.98 2.45
CA SER A 28 10.96 -15.43 3.68
C SER A 28 11.68 -14.11 3.41
N GLY A 29 11.02 -13.26 2.65
CA GLY A 29 11.58 -12.06 2.09
C GLY A 29 10.51 -11.43 1.21
N SER A 30 9.46 -10.92 1.85
CA SER A 30 8.84 -9.73 1.28
C SER A 30 9.96 -8.72 1.18
N LEU A 31 10.57 -8.61 -0.01
CA LEU A 31 11.05 -7.31 -0.44
C LEU A 31 9.79 -6.46 -0.37
N ALA A 32 9.62 -5.74 0.73
CA ALA A 32 8.58 -4.75 0.84
C ALA A 32 8.71 -3.91 -0.42
N VAL A 33 7.62 -3.63 -1.13
CA VAL A 33 7.69 -2.81 -2.36
C VAL A 33 8.49 -1.52 -2.11
N GLY A 34 8.48 -1.02 -0.87
CA GLY A 34 9.30 0.09 -0.40
C GLY A 34 10.82 -0.07 -0.44
N ASP A 35 11.35 -1.29 -0.44
CA ASP A 35 12.79 -1.57 -0.43
C ASP A 35 13.42 -1.74 -1.81
N SER A 36 12.62 -1.84 -2.87
CA SER A 36 13.15 -1.90 -4.23
C SER A 36 13.86 -0.59 -4.60
N GLU A 37 14.93 -0.71 -5.39
CA GLU A 37 15.68 0.47 -5.84
C GLU A 37 14.82 1.37 -6.73
N GLU A 38 13.91 0.80 -7.51
CA GLU A 38 12.97 1.55 -8.35
C GLU A 38 12.00 2.37 -7.51
N PHE A 39 11.46 1.78 -6.43
CA PHE A 39 10.58 2.49 -5.52
C PHE A 39 11.32 3.65 -4.86
N LYS A 40 12.52 3.40 -4.34
CA LYS A 40 13.32 4.44 -3.67
C LYS A 40 13.70 5.56 -4.63
N ALA A 41 14.12 5.23 -5.84
CA ALA A 41 14.48 6.20 -6.87
C ALA A 41 13.30 7.11 -7.26
N TYR A 42 12.08 6.58 -7.28
CA TYR A 42 10.88 7.36 -7.60
C TYR A 42 10.36 8.15 -6.41
N TRP A 43 10.16 7.51 -5.26
CA TRP A 43 9.41 8.06 -4.14
C TRP A 43 10.25 8.82 -3.11
N TYR A 44 11.57 8.68 -3.11
CA TYR A 44 12.48 9.44 -2.24
C TYR A 44 13.31 10.48 -3.01
N ASP A 45 12.82 10.95 -4.16
CA ASP A 45 13.45 12.02 -4.96
C ASP A 45 13.21 13.45 -4.40
N GLY A 46 12.46 13.56 -3.29
CA GLY A 46 12.10 14.82 -2.64
C GLY A 46 10.91 15.56 -3.27
N LYS A 47 10.19 14.94 -4.22
CA LYS A 47 9.01 15.51 -4.87
C LYS A 47 7.73 14.81 -4.45
N ALA A 48 6.61 15.46 -4.78
CA ALA A 48 5.28 14.87 -4.69
C ALA A 48 4.77 14.54 -6.10
N GLU A 49 4.00 13.46 -6.21
CA GLU A 49 3.23 13.16 -7.42
C GLU A 49 1.88 13.86 -7.33
N ILE A 50 1.47 14.53 -8.40
CA ILE A 50 0.18 15.22 -8.48
C ILE A 50 -0.55 14.74 -9.72
N THR A 51 -1.77 14.24 -9.54
CA THR A 51 -2.63 13.81 -10.64
C THR A 51 -3.99 14.49 -10.54
N SER A 52 -4.46 15.04 -11.66
CA SER A 52 -5.73 15.77 -11.74
C SER A 52 -6.69 15.11 -12.72
N TYR A 53 -7.98 15.09 -12.37
CA TYR A 53 -9.04 14.48 -13.15
C TYR A 53 -10.20 15.45 -13.34
N LYS A 54 -10.80 15.43 -14.53
CA LYS A 54 -12.18 15.91 -14.71
C LYS A 54 -13.12 14.91 -14.05
N LEU A 55 -14.16 15.41 -13.39
CA LEU A 55 -15.11 14.61 -12.62
C LEU A 55 -16.54 14.98 -13.03
N GLU A 56 -17.39 13.97 -13.17
CA GLU A 56 -18.85 14.13 -13.16
C GLU A 56 -19.38 13.51 -11.87
N GLN A 57 -20.10 14.30 -11.07
CA GLN A 57 -20.61 13.89 -9.77
C GLN A 57 -22.13 13.90 -9.76
N ALA A 58 -22.74 12.73 -9.51
CA ALA A 58 -24.17 12.63 -9.28
C ALA A 58 -24.57 13.25 -7.93
N ARG A 59 -25.45 14.26 -7.93
CA ARG A 59 -26.04 14.85 -6.73
C ARG A 59 -27.41 15.45 -7.06
N TYR A 60 -28.40 15.19 -6.20
CA TYR A 60 -29.80 15.65 -6.38
C TYR A 60 -30.44 15.23 -7.71
N GLY A 61 -30.06 14.06 -8.24
CA GLY A 61 -30.61 13.54 -9.50
C GLY A 61 -29.95 14.11 -10.77
N GLU A 62 -28.96 14.99 -10.61
CA GLU A 62 -28.23 15.62 -11.72
C GLU A 62 -26.75 15.26 -11.68
N LEU A 63 -26.09 15.32 -12.84
CA LEU A 63 -24.63 15.22 -12.96
C LEU A 63 -24.01 16.62 -12.92
N HIS A 64 -23.07 16.81 -12.01
CA HIS A 64 -22.37 18.07 -11.82
C HIS A 64 -20.91 17.93 -12.22
N GLU A 65 -20.43 18.83 -13.08
CA GLU A 65 -19.02 18.89 -13.41
C GLU A 65 -18.17 19.33 -12.21
N GLY A 66 -16.97 18.81 -12.15
CA GLY A 66 -16.02 19.12 -11.10
C GLY A 66 -14.63 18.62 -11.44
N TYR A 67 -13.79 18.57 -10.41
CA TYR A 67 -12.45 18.03 -10.52
C TYR A 67 -12.05 17.27 -9.27
N ALA A 68 -11.10 16.35 -9.46
CA ALA A 68 -10.38 15.70 -8.38
C ALA A 68 -8.87 15.92 -8.56
N VAL A 69 -8.16 16.21 -7.47
CA VAL A 69 -6.70 16.27 -7.43
C VAL A 69 -6.22 15.31 -6.37
N LEU A 70 -5.29 14.44 -6.73
CA LEU A 70 -4.62 13.52 -5.82
C LEU A 70 -3.17 13.95 -5.72
N VAL A 71 -2.68 14.12 -4.48
CA VAL A 71 -1.28 14.42 -4.18
C VAL A 71 -0.72 13.28 -3.36
N PHE A 72 0.28 12.59 -3.90
CA PHE A 72 1.01 11.53 -3.23
C PHE A 72 2.40 11.99 -2.83
N VAL A 73 2.83 11.65 -1.62
CA VAL A 73 4.15 12.02 -1.10
C VAL A 73 4.60 11.03 -0.03
N THR A 74 5.90 10.77 0.05
CA THR A 74 6.49 10.03 1.17
C THR A 74 6.80 10.98 2.32
N GLU A 75 6.40 10.60 3.53
CA GLU A 75 6.64 11.41 4.73
C GLU A 75 7.07 10.53 5.91
N ASP A 76 7.88 11.10 6.79
CA ASP A 76 8.07 10.57 8.14
C ASP A 76 6.87 10.93 9.00
N PHE A 77 6.28 9.94 9.66
CA PHE A 77 5.05 10.10 10.42
C PHE A 77 5.19 9.53 11.82
N SER A 78 4.74 10.29 12.82
CA SER A 78 4.69 9.83 14.21
C SER A 78 3.50 8.91 14.40
N LYS A 79 3.75 7.63 14.70
CA LYS A 79 2.67 6.67 14.97
C LYS A 79 1.90 7.03 16.25
N SER A 80 2.58 7.53 17.28
CA SER A 80 1.92 7.90 18.55
C SER A 80 1.13 9.21 18.46
N LYS A 81 1.69 10.26 17.85
CA LYS A 81 1.06 11.59 17.78
C LYS A 81 0.17 11.78 16.56
N GLN A 82 0.27 10.87 15.58
CA GLN A 82 -0.47 10.92 14.33
C GLN A 82 -0.30 12.22 13.54
N VAL A 83 0.94 12.72 13.48
CA VAL A 83 1.35 13.92 12.73
C VAL A 83 2.63 13.66 11.94
N LYS A 84 2.87 14.45 10.90
CA LYS A 84 4.16 14.48 10.20
C LYS A 84 5.28 14.85 11.18
N LEU A 85 6.44 14.23 10.99
CA LEU A 85 7.68 14.55 11.69
C LEU A 85 8.55 15.48 10.82
N ASP A 86 8.89 16.66 11.34
CA ASP A 86 9.84 17.56 10.68
C ASP A 86 11.30 17.22 11.01
N ASN A 87 11.53 16.57 12.16
CA ASN A 87 12.84 16.05 12.55
C ASN A 87 12.72 14.57 12.99
N PRO A 88 12.68 13.63 12.03
CA PRO A 88 12.52 12.20 12.32
C PRO A 88 13.66 11.62 13.15
N GLN A 89 14.88 12.16 13.06
CA GLN A 89 16.03 11.68 13.82
C GLN A 89 15.85 11.82 15.34
N ASN A 90 14.97 12.73 15.78
CA ASN A 90 14.64 12.95 17.18
C ASN A 90 13.35 12.23 17.63
N ALA A 91 12.77 11.37 16.79
CA ALA A 91 11.50 10.70 17.07
C ALA A 91 11.64 9.51 18.03
N ASN A 92 12.86 9.09 18.37
CA ASN A 92 13.13 7.96 19.30
C ASN A 92 12.38 6.66 18.91
N GLY A 93 12.33 6.34 17.61
CA GLY A 93 11.67 5.13 17.08
C GLY A 93 10.15 5.22 16.94
N ASP A 94 9.58 6.41 17.13
CA ASP A 94 8.16 6.68 16.87
C ASP A 94 7.88 7.01 15.39
N ASP A 95 8.91 7.14 14.57
CA ASP A 95 8.81 7.39 13.14
C ASP A 95 8.40 6.14 12.36
N VAL A 96 7.49 6.35 11.41
CA VAL A 96 7.09 5.37 10.40
C VAL A 96 7.07 6.08 9.04
N LYS A 97 7.74 5.50 8.05
CA LYS A 97 7.69 5.97 6.66
C LYS A 97 6.31 5.64 6.08
N VAL A 98 5.59 6.66 5.64
CA VAL A 98 4.26 6.50 5.04
C VAL A 98 4.22 7.03 3.62
N LEU A 99 3.42 6.38 2.77
CA LEU A 99 2.90 7.00 1.55
C LEU A 99 1.60 7.72 1.92
N LYS A 100 1.63 9.03 1.83
CA LYS A 100 0.50 9.89 2.14
C LYS A 100 -0.24 10.25 0.86
N LEU A 101 -1.56 10.13 0.89
CA LEU A 101 -2.47 10.71 -0.09
C LEU A 101 -3.14 11.93 0.52
N ASN A 102 -3.18 13.04 -0.22
CA ASN A 102 -4.16 14.11 -0.06
C ASN A 102 -5.05 14.16 -1.31
N ARG A 103 -6.32 13.78 -1.18
CA ARG A 103 -7.33 13.87 -2.24
C ARG A 103 -8.19 15.10 -2.02
N ILE A 104 -8.33 15.92 -3.05
CA ILE A 104 -9.28 17.03 -3.10
C ILE A 104 -10.32 16.70 -4.16
N LYS A 105 -11.60 16.85 -3.83
CA LYS A 105 -12.73 16.67 -4.74
C LYS A 105 -13.67 17.85 -4.62
N LYS A 106 -13.94 18.51 -5.74
CA LYS A 106 -14.80 19.70 -5.79
C LYS A 106 -15.76 19.62 -6.96
N PHE A 107 -17.02 19.96 -6.71
CA PHE A 107 -18.08 20.09 -7.71
C PHE A 107 -19.12 21.09 -7.21
N ASP A 108 -19.90 21.67 -8.11
CA ASP A 108 -20.89 22.71 -7.81
C ASP A 108 -22.28 22.23 -8.24
N THR A 109 -23.29 22.35 -7.37
CA THR A 109 -24.68 22.02 -7.71
C THR A 109 -25.50 23.25 -8.12
N GLY A 110 -24.83 24.36 -8.43
CA GLY A 110 -25.43 25.67 -8.69
C GLY A 110 -25.69 26.46 -7.40
N ILE A 111 -26.38 25.87 -6.43
CA ILE A 111 -26.71 26.52 -5.15
C ILE A 111 -25.65 26.24 -4.07
N TYR A 112 -24.98 25.08 -4.15
CA TYR A 112 -23.98 24.66 -3.16
C TYR A 112 -22.67 24.25 -3.84
N ARG A 113 -21.58 24.82 -3.34
CA ARG A 113 -20.23 24.39 -3.68
C ARG A 113 -19.79 23.30 -2.71
N TYR A 114 -19.55 22.11 -3.22
CA TYR A 114 -18.99 21.02 -2.44
C TYR A 114 -17.47 21.05 -2.52
N SER A 115 -16.83 20.90 -1.36
CA SER A 115 -15.38 20.74 -1.25
C SER A 115 -15.09 19.64 -0.24
N MET A 116 -14.51 18.56 -0.73
CA MET A 116 -14.12 17.40 0.05
C MET A 116 -12.61 17.25 0.03
N MET A 117 -12.02 16.97 1.18
CA MET A 117 -10.62 16.60 1.28
C MET A 117 -10.45 15.37 2.14
N ASP A 118 -9.72 14.39 1.63
CA ASP A 118 -9.32 13.18 2.35
C ASP A 118 -7.81 13.09 2.44
N SER A 119 -7.30 12.73 3.62
CA SER A 119 -5.89 12.40 3.82
C SER A 119 -5.75 10.98 4.36
N VAL A 120 -4.87 10.19 3.75
CA VAL A 120 -4.63 8.79 4.11
C VAL A 120 -3.13 8.60 4.33
N PHE A 121 -2.74 7.97 5.44
CA PHE A 121 -1.35 7.77 5.83
C PHE A 121 -1.06 6.28 5.97
N THR A 122 -0.59 5.65 4.89
CA THR A 122 -0.36 4.20 4.84
C THR A 122 1.13 3.90 4.94
N PRO A 123 1.57 2.99 5.84
CA PRO A 123 2.97 2.58 5.93
C PRO A 123 3.49 2.02 4.60
N ILE A 124 4.73 2.40 4.25
CA ILE A 124 5.43 1.82 3.10
C ILE A 124 5.82 0.37 3.39
N TYR A 125 6.26 0.11 4.63
CA TYR A 125 6.67 -1.19 5.13
C TYR A 125 5.50 -1.93 5.78
N ILE A 126 4.57 -2.43 4.95
CA ILE A 126 3.36 -3.12 5.42
C ILE A 126 3.64 -4.43 6.17
N GLY A 127 4.83 -5.02 6.01
CA GLY A 127 5.27 -6.16 6.82
C GLY A 127 5.49 -5.82 8.29
N GLU A 128 5.92 -4.59 8.58
CA GLU A 128 6.11 -4.09 9.95
C GLU A 128 4.83 -3.45 10.49
N TYR A 129 4.16 -2.65 9.66
CA TYR A 129 2.94 -1.94 10.01
C TYR A 129 1.84 -2.24 8.98
N PRO A 130 1.05 -3.30 9.16
CA PRO A 130 0.13 -3.81 8.12
C PRO A 130 -1.09 -2.92 7.86
N ASN A 131 -1.38 -1.96 8.74
CA ASN A 131 -2.59 -1.15 8.68
C ASN A 131 -2.27 0.32 8.41
N THR A 132 -3.13 1.01 7.66
CA THR A 132 -3.12 2.48 7.55
C THR A 132 -3.19 3.12 8.94
N LEU A 133 -2.30 4.07 9.22
CA LEU A 133 -2.14 4.66 10.55
C LEU A 133 -3.19 5.73 10.86
N LYS A 134 -3.60 6.48 9.83
CA LYS A 134 -4.56 7.58 9.95
C LYS A 134 -5.33 7.78 8.66
N VAL A 135 -6.62 8.06 8.81
CA VAL A 135 -7.48 8.58 7.74
C VAL A 135 -8.24 9.77 8.30
N THR A 136 -8.25 10.88 7.56
CA THR A 136 -9.07 12.04 7.88
C THR A 136 -9.88 12.45 6.68
N SER A 137 -11.15 12.77 6.89
CA SER A 137 -12.05 13.26 5.86
C SER A 137 -12.70 14.55 6.33
N SER A 138 -12.82 15.49 5.40
CA SER A 138 -13.56 16.73 5.59
C SER A 138 -14.47 16.94 4.38
N SER A 139 -15.68 17.41 4.64
CA SER A 139 -16.67 17.73 3.61
C SER A 139 -17.44 18.97 4.04
N GLN A 140 -17.66 19.86 3.08
CA GLN A 140 -18.68 20.90 3.11
C GLN A 140 -19.74 20.57 2.07
#